data_AF-A0A3L7WSG1-F1
#
_entry.id   AF-A0A3L7WSG1-F1
#
_cell.length_a   1.000
_cell.length_b   1.000
_cell.length_c   1.000
_cell.angle_alpha   90.00
_cell.angle_beta   90.00
_cell.angle_gamma   90.00
#
_symmetry.space_group_name_H-M   'P 1'
#
loop_
_entity.id
_entity.type
_entity.pdbx_description
1 polymer ?
#
loop_
_entity_poly.entity_id
_entity_poly.type
_entity_poly.pdbx_seq_one_letter_code
_entity_poly.pdbx_strand_id
1 'polypeptide(L)'
;MLEVALRDTLLARLDASRTVLLGAIQGLTEHDFAAVLDGEVGGGQTVAQALAALAEAERRENAEVRGEPVIAPGTGRPLAPQVVHALAGASYRSRRYLEDPAADASSARALVDGVVEREASLAERIRNRPPTQPPPVFPMAGR
;
A
#
# COMPACT_ATOMS: atom_id res chain seq x y z
N MET A 1 25.96 -5.75 -6.09
CA MET A 1 25.19 -6.51 -7.11
C MET A 1 24.62 -7.74 -6.45
N LEU A 2 23.30 -7.89 -6.52
CA LEU A 2 22.60 -9.05 -6.00
C LEU A 2 22.89 -10.29 -6.84
N GLU A 3 23.03 -11.44 -6.18
CA GLU A 3 23.02 -12.72 -6.87
C GLU A 3 21.68 -12.92 -7.59
N VAL A 4 21.72 -13.43 -8.82
CA VAL A 4 20.53 -13.59 -9.68
C VAL A 4 19.41 -14.37 -8.98
N ALA A 5 19.75 -15.50 -8.34
CA ALA A 5 18.78 -16.32 -7.62
C ALA A 5 18.14 -15.58 -6.43
N LEU A 6 18.91 -14.77 -5.71
CA LEU A 6 18.40 -13.96 -4.61
C LEU A 6 17.46 -12.87 -5.14
N ARG A 7 17.87 -12.15 -6.17
CA ARG A 7 17.04 -11.12 -6.82
C ARG A 7 15.71 -11.71 -7.27
N ASP A 8 15.72 -12.82 -7.98
CA ASP A 8 14.51 -13.44 -8.52
C ASP A 8 13.58 -13.92 -7.40
N THR A 9 14.15 -14.45 -6.31
CA THR A 9 13.40 -14.82 -5.09
C THR A 9 12.73 -13.59 -4.46
N LEU A 10 13.46 -12.49 -4.32
CA LEU A 10 12.95 -11.25 -3.73
C LEU A 10 11.85 -10.61 -4.58
N LEU A 11 12.02 -10.61 -5.91
CA LEU A 11 11.00 -10.15 -6.85
C LEU A 11 9.72 -10.99 -6.75
N ALA A 12 9.85 -12.32 -6.73
CA ALA A 12 8.70 -13.21 -6.59
C ALA A 12 7.93 -12.98 -5.27
N ARG A 13 8.65 -12.69 -4.17
CA ARG A 13 8.03 -12.38 -2.87
C ARG A 13 7.28 -11.05 -2.91
N LEU A 14 7.86 -10.00 -3.48
CA LEU A 14 7.18 -8.72 -3.66
C LEU A 14 5.91 -8.88 -4.52
N ASP A 15 6.00 -9.64 -5.62
CA ASP A 15 4.88 -9.84 -6.54
C ASP A 15 3.74 -10.63 -5.90
N ALA A 16 4.07 -11.68 -5.15
CA ALA A 16 3.09 -12.45 -4.39
C ALA A 16 2.38 -11.57 -3.35
N SER A 17 3.14 -10.80 -2.57
CA SER A 17 2.57 -9.89 -1.56
C SER A 17 1.69 -8.82 -2.20
N ARG A 18 2.13 -8.21 -3.30
CA ARG A 18 1.36 -7.17 -4.00
C ARG A 18 0.07 -7.73 -4.56
N THR A 19 0.09 -8.96 -5.07
CA THR A 19 -1.12 -9.66 -5.55
C THR A 19 -2.13 -9.85 -4.42
N VAL A 20 -1.67 -10.24 -3.22
CA VAL A 20 -2.53 -10.40 -2.03
C VAL A 20 -3.18 -9.07 -1.64
N LEU A 21 -2.42 -7.96 -1.62
CA LEU A 21 -2.95 -6.63 -1.32
C LEU A 21 -3.94 -6.16 -2.39
N LEU A 22 -3.60 -6.29 -3.68
CA LEU A 22 -4.46 -5.90 -4.79
C LEU A 22 -5.77 -6.70 -4.79
N GLY A 23 -5.72 -8.00 -4.46
CA GLY A 23 -6.90 -8.82 -4.28
C GLY A 23 -7.78 -8.37 -3.11
N ALA A 24 -7.19 -7.85 -2.03
CA ALA A 24 -7.95 -7.32 -0.89
C ALA A 24 -8.69 -6.00 -1.23
N ILE A 25 -8.15 -5.20 -2.14
CA ILE A 25 -8.78 -3.94 -2.59
C ILE A 25 -9.63 -4.09 -3.86
N GLN A 26 -9.61 -5.27 -4.48
CA GLN A 26 -10.41 -5.54 -5.67
C GLN A 26 -11.90 -5.54 -5.30
N GLY A 27 -12.70 -4.80 -6.07
CA GLY A 27 -14.15 -4.68 -5.83
C GLY A 27 -14.52 -3.65 -4.75
N LEU A 28 -13.55 -2.95 -4.15
CA LEU A 28 -13.83 -1.81 -3.28
C LEU A 28 -14.39 -0.62 -4.07
N THR A 29 -15.44 -0.02 -3.54
CA THR A 29 -16.03 1.22 -4.05
C THR A 29 -15.33 2.45 -3.44
N GLU A 30 -15.58 3.65 -3.98
CA GLU A 30 -15.10 4.89 -3.37
C GLU A 30 -15.53 5.04 -1.90
N HIS A 31 -16.72 4.54 -1.57
CA HIS A 31 -17.22 4.54 -0.20
C HIS A 31 -16.40 3.63 0.72
N ASP A 32 -15.99 2.45 0.24
CA ASP A 32 -15.09 1.54 0.98
C ASP A 32 -13.71 2.18 1.21
N PHE A 33 -13.18 2.91 0.22
CA PHE A 33 -11.92 3.63 0.38
C PHE A 33 -11.98 4.73 1.46
N ALA A 34 -13.16 5.31 1.65
CA ALA A 34 -13.43 6.29 2.70
C ALA A 34 -13.74 5.67 4.07
N ALA A 35 -13.97 4.36 4.15
CA ALA A 35 -14.29 3.65 5.37
C ALA A 35 -13.08 3.53 6.31
N VAL A 36 -13.35 3.59 7.62
CA VAL A 36 -12.35 3.43 8.70
C VAL A 36 -12.06 1.94 8.91
N LEU A 37 -10.79 1.57 8.99
CA LEU A 37 -10.37 0.16 9.14
C LEU A 37 -10.66 -0.43 10.52
N ASP A 38 -10.51 0.35 11.60
CA ASP A 38 -10.51 -0.19 12.97
C ASP A 38 -11.76 0.19 13.80
N GLY A 39 -12.85 0.58 13.14
CA GLY A 39 -14.15 0.81 13.79
C GLY A 39 -14.23 2.00 14.76
N GLU A 40 -13.13 2.69 15.05
CA GLU A 40 -13.13 3.88 15.91
C GLU A 40 -13.69 5.11 15.19
N VAL A 41 -14.92 5.48 15.55
CA VAL A 41 -15.56 6.72 15.12
C VAL A 41 -14.78 7.90 15.70
N GLY A 42 -14.02 8.59 14.84
CA GLY A 42 -13.33 9.84 15.18
C GLY A 42 -11.80 9.76 15.32
N GLY A 43 -11.18 8.59 15.15
CA GLY A 43 -9.72 8.43 15.29
C GLY A 43 -9.04 7.41 14.36
N GLY A 44 -9.81 6.54 13.70
CA GLY A 44 -9.23 5.49 12.86
C GLY A 44 -8.81 5.94 11.45
N GLN A 45 -7.81 5.25 10.91
CA GLN A 45 -7.30 5.47 9.55
C GLN A 45 -8.26 4.90 8.51
N THR A 46 -8.58 5.65 7.44
CA THR A 46 -9.38 5.11 6.33
C THR A 46 -8.56 4.15 5.47
N VAL A 47 -9.23 3.28 4.69
CA VAL A 47 -8.55 2.41 3.72
C VAL A 47 -7.62 3.21 2.80
N ALA A 48 -8.09 4.33 2.25
CA ALA A 48 -7.28 5.21 1.42
C ALA A 48 -6.06 5.80 2.16
N GLN A 49 -6.24 6.22 3.41
CA GLN A 49 -5.13 6.75 4.23
C GLN A 49 -4.11 5.66 4.58
N ALA A 50 -4.55 4.43 4.86
CA ALA A 50 -3.69 3.31 5.20
C ALA A 50 -2.85 2.87 4.00
N LEU A 51 -3.46 2.77 2.82
CA LEU A 51 -2.76 2.48 1.58
C LEU A 51 -1.80 3.62 1.18
N ALA A 52 -2.17 4.88 1.41
CA ALA A 52 -1.27 6.02 1.20
C ALA A 52 -0.06 5.96 2.14
N ALA A 53 -0.26 5.62 3.42
CA ALA A 53 0.81 5.45 4.38
C ALA A 53 1.73 4.28 4.01
N LEU A 54 1.19 3.18 3.51
CA LEU A 54 1.95 2.05 2.98
C LEU A 54 2.86 2.49 1.82
N ALA A 55 2.29 3.16 0.80
CA ALA A 55 3.05 3.64 -0.35
C ALA A 55 4.14 4.64 0.07
N GLU A 56 3.85 5.50 1.04
CA GLU A 56 4.81 6.46 1.58
C GLU A 56 5.95 5.77 2.32
N ALA A 57 5.64 4.79 3.16
CA ALA A 57 6.66 4.09 3.92
C ALA A 57 7.55 3.23 3.01
N GLU A 58 7.00 2.60 1.97
CA GLU A 58 7.79 1.93 0.92
C GLU A 58 8.68 2.92 0.14
N ARG A 59 8.17 4.11 -0.22
CA ARG A 59 8.98 5.14 -0.87
C ARG A 59 10.11 5.64 0.01
N ARG A 60 9.86 5.81 1.31
CA ARG A 60 10.87 6.24 2.29
C ARG A 60 12.00 5.22 2.39
N GLU A 61 11.67 3.95 2.57
CA GLU A 61 12.68 2.89 2.65
C GLU A 61 13.47 2.78 1.35
N ASN A 62 12.81 2.90 0.19
CA ASN A 62 13.50 2.96 -1.09
C ASN A 62 14.47 4.15 -1.18
N ALA A 63 14.09 5.32 -0.66
CA ALA A 63 14.96 6.48 -0.64
C ALA A 63 16.14 6.27 0.31
N GLU A 64 15.89 5.71 1.49
CA GLU A 64 16.93 5.38 2.49
C GLU A 64 17.97 4.42 1.94
N VAL A 65 17.57 3.29 1.35
CA VAL A 65 18.52 2.30 0.79
C VAL A 65 19.27 2.81 -0.45
N ARG A 66 18.81 3.90 -1.07
CA ARG A 66 19.43 4.54 -2.24
C ARG A 66 20.17 5.84 -1.88
N GLY A 67 20.14 6.27 -0.62
CA GLY A 67 20.71 7.54 -0.17
C GLY A 67 20.03 8.77 -0.80
N GLU A 68 18.77 8.65 -1.22
CA GLU A 68 18.00 9.71 -1.85
C GLU A 68 17.22 10.52 -0.79
N PRO A 69 16.96 11.83 -1.03
CA PRO A 69 16.15 12.62 -0.13
C PRO A 69 14.68 12.16 -0.13
N VAL A 70 14.10 12.06 1.07
CA VAL A 70 12.68 11.76 1.26
C VAL A 70 11.87 13.04 1.04
N ILE A 71 11.04 13.06 -0.01
CA ILE A 71 10.13 14.17 -0.28
C ILE A 71 8.81 13.88 0.46
N ALA A 72 8.46 14.73 1.42
CA ALA A 72 7.21 14.60 2.15
C ALA A 72 6.00 14.75 1.21
N PRO A 73 4.97 13.90 1.33
CA PRO A 73 3.75 14.02 0.54
C PRO A 73 2.95 15.28 0.92
N GLY A 74 2.12 15.75 -0.01
CA GLY A 74 1.20 16.86 0.24
C GLY A 74 0.14 16.53 1.30
N THR A 75 -0.37 17.55 1.98
CA THR A 75 -1.27 17.45 3.15
C THR A 75 -2.75 17.14 2.82
N GLY A 76 -3.03 16.61 1.63
CA GLY A 76 -4.40 16.33 1.17
C GLY A 76 -4.94 14.98 1.63
N ARG A 77 -6.28 14.85 1.72
CA ARG A 77 -6.93 13.54 1.89
C ARG A 77 -6.75 12.72 0.60
N PRO A 78 -6.11 11.55 0.65
CA PRO A 78 -5.78 10.82 -0.56
C PRO A 78 -7.03 10.19 -1.19
N LEU A 79 -7.17 10.32 -2.51
CA LEU A 79 -8.25 9.71 -3.29
C LEU A 79 -7.85 8.32 -3.80
N ALA A 80 -8.84 7.43 -4.00
CA ALA A 80 -8.58 6.05 -4.40
C ALA A 80 -7.65 5.90 -5.64
N PRO A 81 -7.84 6.66 -6.76
CA PRO A 81 -6.93 6.58 -7.90
C PRO A 81 -5.50 7.04 -7.57
N GLN A 82 -5.36 8.08 -6.73
CA GLN A 82 -4.05 8.60 -6.33
C GLN A 82 -3.28 7.59 -5.49
N VAL A 83 -3.99 6.88 -4.61
CA VAL A 83 -3.43 5.83 -3.75
C VAL A 83 -2.94 4.64 -4.58
N VAL A 84 -3.76 4.16 -5.51
CA VAL A 84 -3.37 3.06 -6.40
C VAL A 84 -2.16 3.44 -7.24
N HIS A 85 -2.13 4.67 -7.77
CA HIS A 85 -0.99 5.19 -8.50
C HIS A 85 0.27 5.28 -7.63
N ALA A 86 0.15 5.75 -6.39
CA ALA A 86 1.27 5.84 -5.45
C ALA A 86 1.86 4.46 -5.13
N LEU A 87 1.00 3.44 -4.93
CA LEU A 87 1.42 2.06 -4.70
C LEU A 87 2.16 1.48 -5.92
N ALA A 88 1.66 1.73 -7.13
CA ALA A 88 2.34 1.30 -8.35
C ALA A 88 3.72 1.97 -8.51
N GLY A 89 3.81 3.26 -8.21
CA GLY A 89 5.08 3.99 -8.21
C GLY A 89 6.07 3.48 -7.17
N ALA A 90 5.61 3.17 -5.95
CA ALA A 90 6.43 2.59 -4.90
C ALA A 90 6.96 1.20 -5.29
N SER A 91 6.07 0.33 -5.79
CA SER A 91 6.42 -1.01 -6.27
C SER A 91 7.44 -0.97 -7.41
N TYR A 92 7.28 -0.06 -8.36
CA TYR A 92 8.25 0.13 -9.44
C TYR A 92 9.64 0.51 -8.89
N ARG A 93 9.72 1.37 -7.87
CA ARG A 93 10.99 1.75 -7.24
C ARG A 93 11.65 0.57 -6.54
N SER A 94 10.88 -0.22 -5.78
CA SER A 94 11.38 -1.43 -5.11
C SER A 94 11.96 -2.42 -6.13
N ARG A 95 11.24 -2.67 -7.24
CA ARG A 95 11.75 -3.52 -8.32
C ARG A 95 13.02 -2.97 -8.96
N ARG A 96 13.05 -1.66 -9.26
CA ARG A 96 14.24 -1.01 -9.83
C ARG A 96 15.44 -1.08 -8.90
N TYR A 97 15.24 -0.96 -7.59
CA TYR A 97 16.31 -1.15 -6.62
C TYR A 97 16.86 -2.58 -6.66
N LEU A 98 16.01 -3.60 -6.73
CA LEU A 98 16.46 -4.99 -6.85
C LEU A 98 17.22 -5.29 -8.17
N GLU A 99 16.96 -4.52 -9.21
CA GLU A 99 17.69 -4.60 -10.49
C GLU A 99 19.00 -3.79 -10.50
N ASP A 100 19.22 -2.93 -9.49
CA ASP A 100 20.36 -2.03 -9.43
C ASP A 100 21.67 -2.82 -9.15
N PRO A 101 22.73 -2.66 -9.97
CA PRO A 101 24.04 -3.26 -9.69
C PRO A 101 24.64 -2.85 -8.33
N ALA A 102 24.27 -1.69 -7.81
CA ALA A 102 24.72 -1.18 -6.51
C ALA A 102 23.92 -1.75 -5.34
N ALA A 103 22.81 -2.46 -5.57
CA ALA A 103 22.02 -3.05 -4.50
C ALA A 103 22.82 -4.08 -3.71
N ASP A 104 22.68 -3.99 -2.38
CA ASP A 104 23.28 -4.92 -1.43
C ASP A 104 22.22 -5.89 -0.90
N ALA A 105 22.67 -7.10 -0.56
CA ALA A 105 21.78 -8.19 -0.18
C ALA A 105 21.09 -8.00 1.18
N SER A 106 21.64 -7.16 2.06
CA SER A 106 21.06 -6.93 3.38
C SER A 106 19.90 -5.95 3.27
N SER A 107 20.14 -4.79 2.65
CA SER A 107 19.14 -3.76 2.43
C SER A 107 18.01 -4.24 1.52
N ALA A 108 18.33 -5.02 0.48
CA ALA A 108 17.32 -5.63 -0.38
C ALA A 108 16.39 -6.58 0.38
N ARG A 109 16.92 -7.41 1.28
CA ARG A 109 16.09 -8.28 2.13
C ARG A 109 15.25 -7.46 3.09
N ALA A 110 15.85 -6.50 3.80
CA ALA A 110 15.16 -5.66 4.76
C ALA A 110 14.00 -4.87 4.12
N LEU A 111 14.23 -4.28 2.95
CA LEU A 111 13.20 -3.59 2.17
C LEU A 111 12.04 -4.54 1.83
N VAL A 112 12.34 -5.71 1.26
CA VAL A 112 11.30 -6.66 0.84
C VAL A 112 10.54 -7.21 2.03
N ASP A 113 11.22 -7.57 3.11
CA ASP A 113 10.60 -8.08 4.33
C ASP A 113 9.65 -7.02 4.94
N GLY A 114 10.10 -5.77 5.05
CA GLY A 114 9.27 -4.68 5.56
C GLY A 114 8.06 -4.36 4.67
N VAL A 115 8.22 -4.39 3.35
CA VAL A 115 7.10 -4.23 2.41
C VAL A 115 6.10 -5.38 2.56
N VAL A 116 6.57 -6.63 2.53
CA VAL A 116 5.72 -7.82 2.63
C VAL A 116 4.92 -7.84 3.93
N GLU A 117 5.56 -7.54 5.06
CA GLU A 117 4.89 -7.52 6.37
C GLU A 117 3.75 -6.49 6.42
N ARG A 118 4.02 -5.24 5.99
CA ARG A 118 3.00 -4.18 5.99
C ARG A 118 1.87 -4.43 5.00
N GLU A 119 2.18 -4.96 3.83
CA GLU A 119 1.17 -5.33 2.83
C GLU A 119 0.27 -6.45 3.34
N ALA A 120 0.83 -7.50 3.94
CA ALA A 120 0.07 -8.61 4.51
C ALA A 120 -0.82 -8.13 5.65
N SER A 121 -0.27 -7.33 6.58
CA SER A 121 -1.02 -6.75 7.70
C SER A 121 -2.17 -5.86 7.21
N LEU A 122 -1.94 -5.00 6.22
CA LEU A 122 -2.97 -4.14 5.67
C LEU A 122 -4.04 -4.92 4.89
N ALA A 123 -3.64 -5.92 4.09
CA ALA A 123 -4.57 -6.77 3.36
C ALA A 123 -5.52 -7.50 4.32
N GLU A 124 -5.01 -8.02 5.43
CA GLU A 124 -5.83 -8.63 6.48
C GLU A 124 -6.80 -7.63 7.13
N ARG A 125 -6.34 -6.41 7.46
CA ARG A 125 -7.23 -5.37 8.00
C ARG A 125 -8.33 -4.98 7.02
N ILE A 126 -8.04 -4.88 5.72
CA ILE A 126 -9.04 -4.54 4.69
C ILE A 126 -10.07 -5.65 4.54
N ARG A 127 -9.66 -6.93 4.60
CA ARG A 127 -10.57 -8.08 4.54
C ARG A 127 -11.48 -8.17 5.76
N ASN A 128 -10.95 -7.87 6.93
CA ASN A 128 -11.67 -7.94 8.20
C ASN A 128 -12.39 -6.62 8.56
N ARG A 129 -12.42 -5.64 7.65
CA ARG A 129 -13.07 -4.35 7.90
C ARG A 129 -14.58 -4.54 8.14
N PRO A 130 -15.20 -3.71 8.99
CA PRO A 130 -16.64 -3.73 9.13
C PRO A 130 -17.31 -3.38 7.79
N PRO A 131 -18.44 -4.03 7.44
CA PRO A 131 -19.15 -3.73 6.22
C PRO A 131 -19.63 -2.28 6.22
N THR A 132 -19.36 -1.61 5.12
CA THR A 132 -19.76 -0.22 4.90
C THR A 132 -21.28 -0.16 4.77
N GLN A 133 -21.96 0.54 5.68
CA GLN A 133 -23.42 0.65 5.63
C GLN A 133 -23.83 1.37 4.34
N PRO A 134 -24.83 0.86 3.59
CA PRO A 134 -25.35 1.56 2.44
C PRO A 134 -25.91 2.93 2.86
N PRO A 135 -25.84 3.95 1.99
CA PRO A 135 -26.41 5.26 2.30
C PRO A 135 -27.90 5.11 2.67
N PRO A 136 -28.40 5.91 3.63
CA PRO A 136 -29.81 5.85 4.01
C PRO A 136 -30.68 6.07 2.78
N VAL A 137 -31.58 5.12 2.53
CA VAL A 137 -32.58 5.24 1.46
C VAL A 137 -33.58 6.29 1.92
N PHE A 138 -33.40 7.54 1.48
CA PHE A 138 -34.41 8.56 1.74
C PHE A 138 -35.68 8.20 0.98
N PRO A 139 -36.83 8.04 1.65
CA PRO A 139 -38.09 7.91 0.93
C PRO A 139 -38.25 9.20 0.12
N MET A 140 -38.26 9.07 -1.20
CA MET A 140 -38.69 10.14 -2.09
C MET A 140 -40.11 10.46 -1.68
N ALA A 141 -40.29 11.57 -0.95
CA ALA A 141 -41.60 12.09 -0.62
C ALA A 141 -42.27 12.47 -1.94
N GLY A 142 -43.07 11.55 -2.46
CA GLY A 142 -43.92 11.77 -3.62
C GLY A 142 -44.83 12.96 -3.32
N ARG A 143 -44.69 13.99 -4.14
CA ARG A 143 -45.68 15.06 -4.28
C ARG A 143 -46.86 14.56 -5.11
#